data_AF-A0A4Q3LIP3-F1
#
_entry.id   AF-A0A4Q3LIP3-F1
#
_cell.length_a   1.000
_cell.length_b   1.000
_cell.length_c   1.000
_cell.angle_alpha   90.00
_cell.angle_beta   90.00
_cell.angle_gamma   90.00
#
_symmetry.space_group_name_H-M   'P 1'
#
loop_
_entity.id
_entity.type
_entity.pdbx_description
1 polymer ?
#
loop_
_entity_poly.entity_id
_entity_poly.type
_entity_poly.pdbx_seq_one_letter_code
_entity_poly.pdbx_strand_id
1 'polypeptide(L)'
;MSAAAFHLSCETLLDYWLRETDPATTERVDEHLMQCDACGEELDRLVALGEGVRGAFREGFVMAVASDAFLRQLGAQGLRIREYRLPPEGSVNCTVAPDDDVLVTRLEAPLQGVSRLDAVAHRSTEPGVQHRLEDLPFEETAGEVLYISPVTQVRQLPAHTMELTLLAVGEGGTRELGRYTFHHSPWPGATGAGR
;
A
#
# COMPACT_ATOMS: atom_id res chain seq x y z
N MET A 1 -26.84 -36.07 -19.20
CA MET A 1 -27.52 -35.45 -18.05
C MET A 1 -26.75 -34.18 -17.75
N SER A 2 -27.26 -33.02 -18.17
CA SER A 2 -26.59 -31.73 -17.95
C SER A 2 -26.95 -31.27 -16.54
N ALA A 3 -26.00 -31.36 -15.62
CA ALA A 3 -26.08 -30.61 -14.38
C ALA A 3 -25.95 -29.13 -14.78
N ALA A 4 -26.91 -28.30 -14.40
CA ALA A 4 -26.76 -26.86 -14.51
C ALA A 4 -25.58 -26.44 -13.64
N ALA A 5 -24.41 -26.28 -14.26
CA ALA A 5 -23.18 -25.87 -13.58
C ALA A 5 -23.31 -24.38 -13.26
N PHE A 6 -23.73 -24.06 -12.04
CA PHE A 6 -23.57 -22.70 -11.52
C PHE A 6 -22.08 -22.38 -11.50
N HIS A 7 -21.68 -21.26 -12.11
CA HIS A 7 -20.31 -20.77 -12.07
C HIS A 7 -19.89 -20.50 -10.62
N LEU A 8 -18.60 -20.66 -10.33
CA LEU A 8 -18.02 -20.26 -9.06
C LEU A 8 -18.11 -18.74 -8.88
N SER A 9 -18.24 -18.29 -7.63
CA SER A 9 -18.16 -16.86 -7.33
C SER A 9 -16.72 -16.37 -7.48
N CYS A 10 -16.57 -15.08 -7.76
CA CYS A 10 -15.26 -14.42 -7.78
C CYS A 10 -14.55 -14.54 -6.42
N GLU A 11 -15.29 -14.43 -5.31
CA GLU A 11 -14.76 -14.63 -3.94
C GLU A 11 -14.15 -16.02 -3.77
N THR A 12 -14.85 -17.10 -4.17
CA THR A 12 -14.30 -18.45 -4.10
C THR A 12 -13.07 -18.65 -4.99
N LEU A 13 -13.05 -18.06 -6.19
CA LEU A 13 -11.88 -18.11 -7.07
C LEU A 13 -10.69 -17.33 -6.51
N LEU A 14 -10.95 -16.19 -5.86
CA LEU A 14 -9.96 -15.38 -5.16
C LEU A 14 -9.37 -16.15 -3.96
N ASP A 15 -10.21 -16.69 -3.09
CA ASP A 15 -9.76 -17.48 -1.93
C ASP A 15 -8.92 -18.67 -2.38
N TYR A 16 -9.35 -19.37 -3.43
CA TYR A 16 -8.61 -20.47 -4.03
C TYR A 16 -7.23 -20.01 -4.54
N TRP A 17 -7.18 -18.91 -5.29
CA TRP A 17 -5.93 -18.37 -5.83
C TRP A 17 -4.96 -17.89 -4.74
N LEU A 18 -5.50 -17.28 -3.68
CA LEU A 18 -4.76 -16.84 -2.50
C LEU A 18 -4.36 -18.00 -1.57
N ARG A 19 -4.81 -19.23 -1.84
CA ARG A 19 -4.61 -20.43 -1.01
C ARG A 19 -5.24 -20.30 0.38
N GLU A 20 -6.38 -19.64 0.45
CA GLU A 20 -7.17 -19.41 1.67
C GLU A 20 -8.34 -20.42 1.79
N THR A 21 -8.51 -21.31 0.82
CA THR A 21 -9.50 -22.39 0.86
C THR A 21 -9.06 -23.60 1.69
N ASP A 22 -10.02 -24.25 2.35
CA ASP A 22 -9.81 -25.57 2.95
C ASP A 22 -9.57 -26.66 1.87
N PRO A 23 -8.99 -27.83 2.22
CA PRO A 23 -8.68 -28.87 1.24
C PRO A 23 -9.88 -29.39 0.43
N ALA A 24 -11.07 -29.51 1.05
CA ALA A 24 -12.26 -30.02 0.37
C ALA A 24 -12.82 -28.98 -0.62
N THR A 25 -12.75 -27.70 -0.26
CA THR A 25 -13.11 -26.59 -1.15
C THR A 25 -12.13 -26.50 -2.32
N THR A 26 -10.83 -26.64 -2.08
CA THR A 26 -9.80 -26.68 -3.14
C THR A 26 -10.06 -27.78 -4.15
N GLU A 27 -10.30 -29.01 -3.70
CA GLU A 27 -10.56 -30.15 -4.61
C GLU A 27 -11.83 -29.95 -5.44
N ARG A 28 -12.90 -29.40 -4.84
CA ARG A 28 -14.13 -29.04 -5.56
C ARG A 28 -13.91 -27.96 -6.61
N VAL A 29 -13.10 -26.95 -6.30
CA VAL A 29 -12.77 -25.87 -7.23
C VAL A 29 -11.93 -26.43 -8.38
N ASP A 30 -10.92 -27.26 -8.09
CA ASP A 30 -10.11 -27.95 -9.10
C ASP A 30 -10.99 -28.76 -10.06
N GLU A 31 -11.88 -29.61 -9.53
CA GLU A 31 -12.80 -30.42 -10.33
C GLU A 31 -13.70 -29.55 -11.23
N HIS A 32 -14.20 -28.42 -10.70
CA HIS A 32 -15.02 -27.49 -11.46
C HIS A 32 -14.24 -26.81 -12.58
N LEU A 33 -13.03 -26.32 -12.30
CA LEU A 33 -12.17 -25.64 -13.28
C LEU A 33 -11.78 -26.58 -14.43
N MET A 34 -11.66 -27.88 -14.19
CA MET A 34 -11.45 -28.88 -15.25
C MET A 34 -12.64 -29.03 -16.21
N GLN A 35 -13.84 -28.59 -15.82
CA GLN A 35 -15.09 -28.81 -16.56
C GLN A 35 -15.76 -27.51 -17.02
N CYS A 36 -15.23 -26.33 -16.64
CA CYS A 36 -15.89 -25.04 -16.84
C CYS A 36 -14.91 -23.97 -17.33
N ASP A 37 -14.80 -23.84 -18.66
CA ASP A 37 -13.92 -22.86 -19.32
C ASP A 37 -14.18 -21.42 -18.83
N ALA A 38 -15.44 -21.06 -18.60
CA ALA A 38 -15.80 -19.72 -18.13
C ALA A 38 -15.22 -19.37 -16.75
N CYS A 39 -15.14 -20.36 -15.84
CA CYS A 39 -14.49 -20.17 -14.54
C CYS A 39 -12.96 -20.17 -14.66
N GLY A 40 -12.41 -20.92 -15.61
CA GLY A 40 -10.98 -20.85 -15.96
C GLY A 40 -10.59 -19.46 -16.48
N GLU A 41 -11.35 -18.91 -17.42
CA GLU A 41 -11.12 -17.55 -17.94
C GLU A 41 -11.22 -16.48 -16.84
N GLU A 42 -12.16 -16.63 -15.90
CA GLU A 42 -12.29 -15.71 -14.79
C GLU A 42 -11.10 -15.81 -13.81
N LEU A 43 -10.64 -17.03 -13.51
CA LEU A 43 -9.41 -17.23 -12.73
C LEU A 43 -8.19 -16.62 -13.42
N ASP A 44 -8.05 -16.78 -14.74
CA ASP A 44 -6.97 -16.17 -15.52
C ASP A 44 -6.99 -14.64 -15.43
N ARG A 45 -8.17 -14.01 -15.43
CA ARG A 45 -8.31 -12.56 -15.21
C ARG A 45 -7.85 -12.15 -13.81
N LEU A 46 -8.17 -12.94 -12.78
CA LEU A 46 -7.69 -12.69 -11.42
C LEU A 46 -6.16 -12.81 -11.31
N VAL A 47 -5.58 -13.83 -11.94
CA VAL A 47 -4.12 -14.00 -12.01
C VAL A 47 -3.46 -12.80 -12.72
N ALA A 48 -4.01 -12.40 -13.88
CA ALA A 48 -3.50 -11.26 -14.64
C ALA A 48 -3.60 -9.94 -13.87
N LEU A 49 -4.70 -9.72 -13.14
CA LEU A 49 -4.85 -8.59 -12.23
C LEU A 49 -3.77 -8.60 -11.14
N GLY A 50 -3.54 -9.76 -10.53
CA GLY A 50 -2.48 -9.96 -9.54
C GLY A 50 -1.09 -9.59 -10.06
N GLU A 51 -0.74 -10.05 -11.26
CA GLU A 51 0.51 -9.69 -11.92
C GLU A 51 0.59 -8.19 -12.25
N GLY A 52 -0.53 -7.58 -12.70
CA GLY A 52 -0.61 -6.14 -12.95
C GLY A 52 -0.36 -5.30 -11.69
N VAL A 53 -0.96 -5.68 -10.55
CA VAL A 53 -0.74 -5.02 -9.25
C VAL A 53 0.71 -5.17 -8.80
N ARG A 54 1.31 -6.38 -8.92
CA ARG A 54 2.73 -6.62 -8.62
C ARG A 54 3.65 -5.78 -9.51
N GLY A 55 3.32 -5.67 -10.80
CA GLY A 55 3.99 -4.81 -11.76
C GLY A 55 3.98 -3.36 -11.31
N ALA A 56 2.79 -2.80 -11.05
CA ALA A 56 2.64 -1.41 -10.59
C ALA A 56 3.41 -1.13 -9.29
N PHE A 57 3.44 -2.09 -8.37
CA PHE A 57 4.20 -1.97 -7.13
C PHE A 57 5.71 -1.94 -7.38
N ARG A 58 6.23 -2.87 -8.19
CA ARG A 58 7.65 -2.91 -8.60
C ARG A 58 8.08 -1.68 -9.38
N GLU A 59 7.17 -1.13 -10.17
CA GLU A 59 7.38 0.10 -10.92
C GLU A 59 7.21 1.35 -10.04
N GLY A 60 6.91 1.20 -8.74
CA GLY A 60 6.87 2.30 -7.78
C GLY A 60 5.67 3.24 -7.94
N PHE A 61 4.60 2.82 -8.60
CA PHE A 61 3.39 3.61 -8.82
C PHE A 61 2.34 3.48 -7.70
N VAL A 62 2.53 2.52 -6.78
CA VAL A 62 1.55 2.22 -5.74
C VAL A 62 1.80 3.07 -4.50
N MET A 63 0.75 3.77 -4.07
CA MET A 63 0.59 4.23 -2.69
C MET A 63 -0.18 3.17 -1.92
N ALA A 64 0.35 2.72 -0.77
CA ALA A 64 -0.32 1.73 0.05
C ALA A 64 0.03 1.90 1.53
N VAL A 65 -0.86 1.41 2.40
CA VAL A 65 -0.50 1.09 3.78
C VAL A 65 -0.18 -0.40 3.86
N ALA A 66 0.92 -0.74 4.53
CA ALA A 66 1.43 -2.10 4.59
C ALA A 66 1.56 -2.60 6.03
N SER A 67 1.73 -3.91 6.17
CA SER A 67 2.19 -4.51 7.42
C SER A 67 3.72 -4.64 7.42
N ASP A 68 4.31 -4.80 8.61
CA ASP A 68 5.76 -5.03 8.71
C ASP A 68 6.18 -6.35 8.07
N ALA A 69 5.31 -7.37 8.14
CA ALA A 69 5.53 -8.65 7.48
C ALA A 69 5.70 -8.49 5.96
N PHE A 70 4.87 -7.64 5.34
CA PHE A 70 4.99 -7.33 3.92
C PHE A 70 6.31 -6.65 3.59
N LEU A 71 6.76 -5.66 4.38
CA LEU A 71 8.04 -4.98 4.14
C LEU A 71 9.23 -5.94 4.28
N ARG A 72 9.22 -6.82 5.28
CA ARG A 72 10.26 -7.84 5.43
C ARG A 72 10.30 -8.79 4.22
N GLN A 73 9.13 -9.15 3.68
CA GLN A 73 9.05 -9.97 2.47
C GLN A 73 9.63 -9.26 1.25
N LEU A 74 9.34 -7.97 1.06
CA LEU A 74 9.94 -7.18 -0.03
C LEU A 74 11.47 -7.10 0.10
N GLY A 75 11.98 -6.88 1.31
CA GLY A 75 13.42 -6.87 1.57
C GLY A 75 14.07 -8.23 1.31
N ALA A 76 13.41 -9.33 1.68
CA ALA A 76 13.87 -10.69 1.40
C ALA A 76 13.90 -11.02 -0.11
N GLN A 77 13.10 -10.33 -0.92
CA GLN A 77 13.12 -10.40 -2.39
C GLN A 77 14.21 -9.52 -3.02
N GLY A 78 15.03 -8.84 -2.21
CA GLY A 78 16.16 -8.04 -2.67
C GLY A 78 15.83 -6.60 -3.05
N LEU A 79 14.60 -6.13 -2.79
CA LEU A 79 14.22 -4.73 -3.02
C LEU A 79 14.93 -3.82 -2.02
N ARG A 80 15.44 -2.68 -2.49
CA ARG A 80 16.06 -1.65 -1.67
C ARG A 80 14.99 -0.77 -1.05
N ILE A 81 14.81 -0.92 0.27
CA ILE A 81 13.81 -0.17 1.04
C ILE A 81 14.50 1.04 1.71
N ARG A 82 14.05 2.25 1.37
CA ARG A 82 14.34 3.47 2.13
C ARG A 82 13.25 3.68 3.15
N GLU A 83 13.65 3.78 4.41
CA GLU A 83 12.73 3.96 5.53
C GLU A 83 12.97 5.28 6.27
N TYR A 84 11.87 5.97 6.61
CA TYR A 84 11.85 7.06 7.58
C TYR A 84 10.91 6.71 8.73
N ARG A 85 11.32 6.97 9.97
CA ARG A 85 10.47 6.78 11.16
C ARG A 85 10.20 8.13 11.80
N LEU A 86 8.93 8.44 12.04
CA LEU A 86 8.51 9.69 12.64
C LEU A 86 7.60 9.44 13.84
N PRO A 87 7.94 9.97 15.03
CA PRO A 87 6.99 10.10 16.13
C PRO A 87 5.92 11.16 15.81
N PRO A 88 4.80 11.23 16.56
CA PRO A 88 3.86 12.33 16.46
C PRO A 88 4.54 13.69 16.60
N GLU A 89 4.13 14.67 15.79
CA GLU A 89 4.73 16.00 15.60
C GLU A 89 6.19 15.96 15.11
N GLY A 90 6.68 14.79 14.69
CA GLY A 90 8.02 14.60 14.16
C GLY A 90 8.21 15.24 12.78
N SER A 91 9.47 15.47 12.43
CA SER A 91 9.86 15.93 11.10
C SER A 91 11.04 15.15 10.55
N VAL A 92 11.14 15.07 9.22
CA VAL A 92 12.26 14.42 8.53
C VAL A 92 12.67 15.19 7.28
N ASN A 93 13.97 15.20 6.99
CA ASN A 93 14.44 15.55 5.65
C ASN A 93 14.39 14.28 4.80
N CYS A 94 13.43 14.24 3.87
CA CYS A 94 13.25 13.10 2.99
C CYS A 94 13.82 13.36 1.59
N THR A 95 14.29 12.28 0.97
CA THR A 95 14.78 12.22 -0.40
C THR A 95 14.59 10.80 -0.90
N VAL A 96 14.61 10.62 -2.23
CA VAL A 96 14.56 9.30 -2.86
C VAL A 96 15.74 9.15 -3.82
N ALA A 97 16.66 8.25 -3.50
CA ALA A 97 17.81 7.93 -4.32
C ALA A 97 17.40 7.17 -5.60
N PRO A 98 18.25 7.19 -6.65
CA PRO A 98 17.95 6.50 -7.92
C PRO A 98 17.81 4.99 -7.79
N ASP A 99 18.38 4.41 -6.74
CA ASP A 99 18.45 2.97 -6.51
C ASP A 99 17.48 2.46 -5.44
N ASP A 100 16.69 3.33 -4.80
CA ASP A 100 15.62 2.89 -3.90
C ASP A 100 14.46 2.28 -4.69
N ASP A 101 14.03 1.07 -4.35
CA ASP A 101 12.88 0.45 -5.00
C ASP A 101 11.58 0.79 -4.27
N VAL A 102 11.65 0.99 -2.95
CA VAL A 102 10.49 1.24 -2.08
C VAL A 102 10.82 2.35 -1.09
N LEU A 103 9.94 3.35 -0.99
CA LEU A 103 9.99 4.39 0.04
C LEU A 103 8.89 4.14 1.06
N VAL A 104 9.27 3.89 2.30
CA VAL A 104 8.36 3.66 3.42
C VAL A 104 8.55 4.74 4.47
N THR A 105 7.43 5.23 4.99
CA THR A 105 7.42 5.99 6.23
C THR A 105 6.69 5.22 7.32
N ARG A 106 7.28 5.12 8.50
CA ARG A 106 6.67 4.59 9.72
C ARG A 106 6.22 5.74 10.58
N LEU A 107 4.91 5.87 10.73
CA LEU A 107 4.25 6.93 11.45
C LEU A 107 3.77 6.37 12.79
N GLU A 108 4.49 6.67 13.87
CA GLU A 108 4.08 6.21 15.21
C GLU A 108 2.76 6.90 15.59
N ALA A 109 1.77 6.13 16.04
CA ALA A 109 0.45 6.64 16.37
C ALA A 109 -0.24 5.79 17.46
N PRO A 110 -1.04 6.38 18.35
CA PRO A 110 -1.86 5.64 19.30
C PRO A 110 -3.08 5.04 18.59
N LEU A 111 -2.91 3.83 18.04
CA LEU A 111 -3.92 3.14 17.23
C LEU A 111 -4.95 2.34 18.05
N GLN A 112 -4.71 2.11 19.34
CA GLN A 112 -5.64 1.36 20.18
C GLN A 112 -7.02 2.03 20.26
N GLY A 113 -8.07 1.22 20.09
CA GLY A 113 -9.47 1.64 20.09
C GLY A 113 -9.89 2.44 18.86
N VAL A 114 -9.06 2.52 17.82
CA VAL A 114 -9.44 3.18 16.56
C VAL A 114 -10.24 2.19 15.71
N SER A 115 -11.40 2.61 15.21
CA SER A 115 -12.26 1.80 14.32
C SER A 115 -12.10 2.14 12.84
N ARG A 116 -11.74 3.39 12.53
CA ARG A 116 -11.43 3.87 11.18
C ARG A 116 -10.30 4.88 11.25
N LEU A 117 -9.33 4.71 10.35
CA LEU A 117 -8.18 5.59 10.21
C LEU A 117 -8.26 6.31 8.86
N ASP A 118 -8.24 7.63 8.89
CA ASP A 118 -8.09 8.48 7.70
C ASP A 118 -6.75 9.23 7.79
N ALA A 119 -6.28 9.76 6.66
CA ALA A 119 -5.16 10.69 6.62
C ALA A 119 -5.48 11.91 5.74
N VAL A 120 -4.96 13.06 6.14
CA VAL A 120 -4.99 14.28 5.31
C VAL A 120 -3.58 14.78 5.08
N ALA A 121 -3.28 15.21 3.85
CA ALA A 121 -1.99 15.75 3.48
C ALA A 121 -2.12 17.12 2.83
N HIS A 122 -1.25 18.04 3.23
CA HIS A 122 -1.07 19.35 2.62
C HIS A 122 0.35 19.46 2.07
N ARG A 123 0.50 20.15 0.93
CA ARG A 123 1.81 20.39 0.32
C ARG A 123 2.02 21.88 0.13
N SER A 124 3.20 22.36 0.49
CA SER A 124 3.62 23.76 0.29
C SER A 124 3.60 24.20 -1.18
N THR A 125 3.72 23.26 -2.13
CA THR A 125 3.61 23.52 -3.58
C THR A 125 2.17 23.67 -4.06
N GLU A 126 1.18 23.29 -3.25
CA GLU A 126 -0.25 23.32 -3.59
C GLU A 126 -1.05 23.96 -2.43
N PRO A 127 -0.86 25.27 -2.13
CA PRO A 127 -1.50 25.90 -0.99
C PRO A 127 -3.03 25.83 -1.07
N GLY A 128 -3.66 25.42 0.03
CA GLY A 128 -5.12 25.29 0.13
C GLY A 128 -5.70 24.00 -0.48
N VAL A 129 -4.87 23.14 -1.08
CA VAL A 129 -5.30 21.82 -1.54
C VAL A 129 -5.09 20.81 -0.41
N GLN A 130 -6.17 20.16 0.00
CA GLN A 130 -6.14 19.06 0.94
C GLN A 130 -6.31 17.74 0.19
N HIS A 131 -5.32 16.87 0.30
CA HIS A 131 -5.41 15.49 -0.18
C HIS A 131 -5.91 14.62 0.96
N ARG A 132 -6.96 13.82 0.74
CA ARG A 132 -7.50 12.93 1.78
C ARG A 132 -7.43 11.47 1.34
N LEU A 133 -6.97 10.64 2.27
CA LEU A 133 -6.99 9.19 2.21
C LEU A 133 -7.99 8.70 3.26
N GLU A 134 -8.97 7.93 2.82
CA GLU A 134 -10.03 7.43 3.67
C GLU A 134 -9.89 5.93 3.88
N ASP A 135 -10.30 5.47 5.06
CA ASP A 135 -10.40 4.05 5.39
C ASP A 135 -9.08 3.28 5.15
N LEU A 136 -8.00 3.83 5.69
CA LEU A 136 -6.68 3.23 5.61
C LEU A 136 -6.66 1.93 6.43
N PRO A 137 -6.12 0.82 5.88
CA PRO A 137 -5.93 -0.39 6.66
C PRO A 137 -4.81 -0.18 7.70
N PHE A 138 -4.98 -0.71 8.90
CA PHE A 138 -3.96 -0.63 9.96
C PHE A 138 -4.11 -1.80 10.94
N GLU A 139 -3.04 -2.07 11.69
CA GLU A 139 -3.06 -3.01 12.81
C GLU A 139 -3.16 -2.24 14.12
N GLU A 140 -4.24 -2.45 14.88
CA GLU A 140 -4.52 -1.73 16.13
C GLU A 140 -3.37 -1.86 17.16
N THR A 141 -2.69 -3.01 17.18
CA THR A 141 -1.62 -3.33 18.13
C THR A 141 -0.22 -2.95 17.66
N ALA A 142 -0.05 -2.52 16.39
CA ALA A 142 1.26 -2.21 15.83
C ALA A 142 1.88 -0.92 16.40
N GLY A 143 1.04 0.04 16.84
CA GLY A 143 1.49 1.35 17.34
C GLY A 143 2.10 2.27 16.27
N GLU A 144 2.03 1.87 15.00
CA GLU A 144 2.53 2.63 13.87
C GLU A 144 1.77 2.30 12.58
N VAL A 145 1.77 3.24 11.65
CA VAL A 145 1.23 3.07 10.29
C VAL A 145 2.40 3.08 9.31
N LEU A 146 2.51 2.04 8.50
CA LEU A 146 3.55 1.92 7.47
C LEU A 146 3.01 2.43 6.15
N TYR A 147 3.40 3.64 5.77
CA TYR A 147 2.95 4.32 4.57
C TYR A 147 3.98 4.17 3.44
N ILE A 148 3.64 3.42 2.40
CA ILE A 148 4.44 3.27 1.18
C ILE A 148 4.09 4.41 0.24
N SER A 149 5.10 5.20 -0.12
CA SER A 149 4.97 6.30 -1.06
C SER A 149 5.38 5.85 -2.47
N PRO A 150 4.68 6.31 -3.53
CA PRO A 150 5.03 5.97 -4.90
C PRO A 150 6.37 6.60 -5.28
N VAL A 151 7.43 5.77 -5.27
CA VAL A 151 8.84 6.17 -5.48
C VAL A 151 9.02 6.92 -6.79
N THR A 152 8.36 6.48 -7.88
CA THR A 152 8.48 7.13 -9.19
C THR A 152 7.88 8.52 -9.21
N GLN A 153 6.76 8.73 -8.52
CA GLN A 153 6.16 10.04 -8.37
C GLN A 153 7.00 10.93 -7.46
N VAL A 154 7.41 10.44 -6.28
CA VAL A 154 8.17 11.22 -5.30
C VAL A 154 9.52 11.69 -5.87
N ARG A 155 10.19 10.87 -6.68
CA ARG A 155 11.43 11.26 -7.39
C ARG A 155 11.28 12.49 -8.28
N GLN A 156 10.09 12.69 -8.86
CA GLN A 156 9.81 13.79 -9.78
C GLN A 156 9.37 15.07 -9.05
N LEU A 157 9.09 14.99 -7.74
CA LEU A 157 8.63 16.15 -6.97
C LEU A 157 9.79 17.12 -6.71
N PRO A 158 9.56 18.44 -6.89
CA PRO A 158 10.53 19.46 -6.48
C PRO A 158 10.65 19.53 -4.96
N ALA A 159 11.62 20.30 -4.47
CA ALA A 159 11.74 20.53 -3.04
C ALA A 159 10.46 21.17 -2.49
N HIS A 160 9.89 20.55 -1.45
CA HIS A 160 8.65 21.01 -0.82
C HIS A 160 8.52 20.46 0.60
N THR A 161 7.75 21.16 1.43
CA THR A 161 7.23 20.60 2.68
C THR A 161 5.87 19.94 2.44
N MET A 162 5.68 18.73 2.96
CA MET A 162 4.40 18.05 3.08
C MET A 162 4.07 17.84 4.56
N GLU A 163 2.87 18.19 4.97
CA GLU A 163 2.33 17.90 6.30
C GLU A 163 1.27 16.81 6.16
N LEU A 164 1.42 15.72 6.90
CA LEU A 164 0.48 14.61 6.94
C LEU A 164 -0.12 14.52 8.34
N THR A 165 -1.43 14.38 8.44
CA THR A 165 -2.14 14.18 9.71
C THR A 165 -2.92 12.88 9.67
N LEU A 166 -2.69 12.00 10.66
CA LEU A 166 -3.50 10.80 10.87
C LEU A 166 -4.71 11.12 11.76
N LEU A 167 -5.86 10.55 11.41
CA LEU A 167 -7.15 10.88 11.99
C LEU A 167 -7.91 9.61 12.37
N ALA A 168 -8.31 9.48 13.63
CA ALA A 168 -9.31 8.52 14.04
C ALA A 168 -10.70 9.08 13.74
N VAL A 169 -11.52 8.29 13.05
CA VAL A 169 -12.90 8.62 12.71
C VAL A 169 -13.83 7.69 13.47
N GLY A 170 -14.75 8.27 14.24
CA GLY A 170 -15.78 7.53 14.97
C GLY A 170 -17.08 8.31 15.08
N GLU A 171 -18.06 7.76 15.81
CA GLU A 171 -19.39 8.37 15.97
C GLU A 171 -19.35 9.78 16.58
N GLY A 172 -18.35 10.05 17.43
CA GLY A 172 -18.12 11.35 18.05
C GLY A 172 -17.40 12.38 17.17
N GLY A 173 -17.14 12.07 15.91
CA GLY A 173 -16.41 12.91 14.96
C GLY A 173 -14.97 12.47 14.74
N THR A 174 -14.13 13.41 14.33
CA THR A 174 -12.73 13.16 13.94
C THR A 174 -11.77 13.62 15.03
N ARG A 175 -10.79 12.78 15.39
CA ARG A 175 -9.73 13.07 16.35
C ARG A 175 -8.36 12.89 15.71
N GLU A 176 -7.47 13.86 15.89
CA GLU A 176 -6.08 13.78 15.45
C GLU A 176 -5.31 12.73 16.28
N LEU A 177 -4.55 11.86 15.58
CA LEU A 177 -3.67 10.85 16.16
C LEU A 177 -2.20 11.27 16.12
N GLY A 178 -1.83 12.10 15.15
CA GLY A 178 -0.51 12.69 15.02
C GLY A 178 -0.37 13.48 13.73
N ARG A 179 0.46 14.52 13.76
CA ARG A 179 0.91 15.28 12.58
C ARG A 179 2.38 14.99 12.30
N TYR A 180 2.76 14.95 11.03
CA TYR A 180 4.10 14.59 10.60
C TYR A 180 4.56 15.51 9.47
N THR A 181 5.81 15.96 9.53
CA THR A 181 6.35 16.92 8.58
C THR A 181 7.47 16.31 7.74
N PHE A 182 7.33 16.39 6.42
CA PHE A 182 8.30 15.91 5.45
C PHE A 182 8.89 17.09 4.72
N HIS A 183 10.19 17.32 4.90
CA HIS A 183 10.96 18.25 4.10
C HIS A 183 11.58 17.48 2.94
N HIS A 184 10.82 17.35 1.84
CA HIS A 184 11.28 16.65 0.66
C HIS A 184 12.26 17.51 -0.12
N SER A 185 13.37 16.91 -0.52
CA SER A 185 14.31 17.49 -1.47
C SER A 185 14.63 16.44 -2.55
N PRO A 186 14.80 16.87 -3.83
CA PRO A 186 15.32 15.98 -4.86
C PRO A 186 16.68 15.42 -4.44
N TRP A 187 16.96 14.19 -4.84
CA TRP A 187 18.20 13.54 -4.49
C TRP A 187 19.42 14.32 -5.02
N PRO A 188 20.41 14.62 -4.17
CA PRO A 188 21.50 15.54 -4.53
C PRO A 188 22.54 14.98 -5.52
N GLY A 189 22.49 13.71 -5.94
CA GLY A 189 23.43 13.11 -6.91
C GLY A 189 22.75 12.42 -8.10
N ALA A 190 22.77 12.96 -9.32
CA ALA A 190 23.97 13.18 -10.11
C ALA A 190 23.94 14.52 -10.87
N THR A 191 24.36 15.60 -10.22
CA THR A 191 24.93 16.77 -10.89
C THR A 191 26.43 16.78 -10.65
N GLY A 192 27.21 16.12 -11.53
CA GLY A 192 28.67 16.09 -11.39
C GLY A 192 29.45 15.02 -12.17
N ALA A 193 29.19 14.86 -13.47
CA ALA A 193 30.14 14.22 -14.38
C ALA A 193 30.03 14.91 -15.75
N GLY A 194 30.70 16.05 -15.90
CA GLY A 194 30.73 16.78 -17.17
C GLY A 194 30.92 18.28 -17.00
N ARG A 195 32.09 18.70 -16.52
CA ARG A 195 32.89 19.82 -17.08
C ARG A 195 34.36 19.55 -16.76
#